data_AF-A0AAW3KFF2-F1
#
_entry.id   AF-A0AAW3KFF2-F1
#
_cell.length_a   1.000
_cell.length_b   1.000
_cell.length_c   1.000
_cell.angle_alpha   90.00
_cell.angle_beta   90.00
_cell.angle_gamma   90.00
#
_symmetry.space_group_name_H-M   'P 1'
#
loop_
_entity.id
_entity.type
_entity.pdbx_description
1 polymer ?
#
loop_
_entity_poly.entity_id
_entity_poly.type
_entity_poly.pdbx_seq_one_letter_code
_entity_poly.pdbx_strand_id
1 'polypeptide(L)'
;MNDLHPARPAPRHFNLTARVLHWSMALAILAMLFVGIGMVASLSLRPTLVSLHRPLGIAILLLAIVRLVNRLRHRPPSLPADLPRVQVLAAKASHWLLYALMFAMPLIGWSMLSAGGYPVTMFKGFNLPPIMPHDASVYAALRGAHTWLALLLFATVLLHLAAALFHAWVRRDEVFPSMARGASPTPASIAPEPVSVSPRDEGGNDADS
;
A
#
# COMPACT_ATOMS: atom_id res chain seq x y z
N MET A 1 -22.21 -10.01 -37.72
CA MET A 1 -20.81 -9.90 -37.25
C MET A 1 -20.81 -8.95 -36.05
N ASN A 2 -21.03 -9.48 -34.84
CA ASN A 2 -20.90 -8.72 -33.60
C ASN A 2 -19.72 -9.32 -32.85
N ASP A 3 -18.56 -8.68 -32.98
CA ASP A 3 -17.39 -9.01 -32.19
C ASP A 3 -17.63 -8.57 -30.74
N LEU A 4 -18.22 -9.46 -29.95
CA LEU A 4 -18.20 -9.37 -28.49
C LEU A 4 -16.75 -9.59 -28.06
N HIS A 5 -15.96 -8.52 -28.04
CA HIS A 5 -14.68 -8.53 -27.35
C HIS A 5 -14.98 -8.85 -25.87
N PRO A 6 -14.60 -10.02 -25.34
CA PRO A 6 -14.83 -10.31 -23.93
C PRO A 6 -14.08 -9.24 -23.13
N ALA A 7 -14.81 -8.46 -22.35
CA ALA A 7 -14.22 -7.46 -21.47
C ALA A 7 -13.13 -8.15 -20.65
N ARG A 8 -11.88 -7.68 -20.77
CA ARG A 8 -10.74 -8.30 -20.07
C ARG A 8 -11.12 -8.43 -18.60
N PRO A 9 -11.03 -9.65 -18.01
CA PRO A 9 -11.41 -9.85 -16.62
C PRO A 9 -10.61 -8.88 -15.74
N ALA A 10 -11.30 -8.18 -14.83
CA ALA A 10 -10.66 -7.25 -13.93
C ALA A 10 -9.54 -7.96 -13.16
N PRO A 11 -8.36 -7.33 -12.98
CA PRO A 11 -7.27 -7.96 -12.27
C PRO A 11 -7.73 -8.34 -10.86
N ARG A 12 -7.52 -9.61 -10.48
CA ARG A 12 -7.84 -10.13 -9.13
C ARG A 12 -6.78 -9.77 -8.08
N HIS A 13 -5.58 -9.37 -8.52
CA HIS A 13 -4.44 -9.06 -7.66
C HIS A 13 -3.82 -7.71 -8.03
N PHE A 14 -3.18 -7.07 -7.05
CA PHE A 14 -2.37 -5.88 -7.30
C PHE A 14 -1.11 -6.23 -8.11
N ASN A 15 -0.66 -5.29 -8.95
CA ASN A 15 0.62 -5.45 -9.65
C ASN A 15 1.78 -5.54 -8.64
N LEU A 16 2.91 -6.13 -9.08
CA LEU A 16 4.06 -6.35 -8.21
C LEU A 16 4.56 -5.04 -7.59
N THR A 17 4.62 -3.96 -8.37
CA THR A 17 5.02 -2.62 -7.92
C THR A 17 4.15 -2.11 -6.77
N ALA A 18 2.83 -2.21 -6.87
CA ALA A 18 1.89 -1.78 -5.83
C ALA A 18 2.07 -2.59 -4.54
N ARG A 19 2.35 -3.89 -4.66
CA ARG A 19 2.61 -4.77 -3.51
C ARG A 19 3.92 -4.41 -2.83
N VAL A 20 5.01 -4.28 -3.58
CA VAL A 20 6.31 -3.88 -3.04
C VAL A 20 6.21 -2.51 -2.36
N LEU A 21 5.58 -1.52 -3.01
CA LEU A 21 5.34 -0.20 -2.42
C LEU A 21 4.41 -0.24 -1.20
N HIS A 22 3.52 -1.23 -1.10
CA HIS A 22 2.68 -1.39 0.09
C HIS A 22 3.45 -1.95 1.27
N TRP A 23 4.17 -3.05 1.06
CA TRP A 23 4.93 -3.68 2.13
C TRP A 23 6.11 -2.81 2.58
N SER A 24 6.75 -2.06 1.67
CA SER A 24 7.76 -1.07 2.05
C SER A 24 7.19 0.04 2.93
N MET A 25 6.01 0.56 2.58
CA MET A 25 5.30 1.56 3.37
C MET A 25 4.86 1.01 4.73
N ALA A 26 4.30 -0.20 4.76
CA ALA A 26 3.87 -0.84 6.00
C ALA A 26 5.04 -1.02 6.98
N LEU A 27 6.18 -1.50 6.49
CA LEU A 27 7.40 -1.65 7.28
C LEU A 27 7.92 -0.29 7.77
N ALA A 28 8.03 0.70 6.88
CA ALA A 28 8.54 2.02 7.23
C ALA A 28 7.66 2.75 8.24
N ILE A 29 6.33 2.73 8.06
CA ILE A 29 5.38 3.34 9.00
C ILE A 29 5.41 2.62 10.34
N LEU A 30 5.43 1.29 10.35
CA LEU A 30 5.49 0.53 11.60
C LEU A 30 6.77 0.86 12.38
N ALA A 31 7.93 0.86 11.71
CA ALA A 31 9.20 1.29 12.29
C ALA A 31 9.12 2.72 12.84
N MET A 32 8.54 3.65 12.07
CA MET A 32 8.37 5.06 12.47
C MET A 32 7.51 5.22 13.72
N LEU A 33 6.44 4.41 13.87
CA LEU A 33 5.59 4.41 15.06
C LEU A 33 6.37 3.94 16.30
N PHE A 34 7.15 2.86 16.20
CA PHE A 34 7.99 2.38 17.31
C PHE A 34 9.11 3.38 17.66
N VAL A 35 9.76 3.97 16.66
CA VAL A 35 10.74 5.05 16.86
C VAL A 35 10.09 6.23 17.60
N GLY A 36 8.88 6.64 17.18
CA GLY A 36 8.13 7.71 17.83
C GLY A 36 7.79 7.42 19.28
N ILE A 37 7.33 6.21 19.59
CA ILE A 37 7.09 5.75 20.97
C ILE A 37 8.40 5.76 21.77
N GLY A 38 9.49 5.24 21.22
CA GLY A 38 10.79 5.20 21.87
C GLY A 38 11.33 6.59 22.20
N MET A 39 11.11 7.59 21.33
CA MET A 39 11.49 8.98 21.58
C MET A 39 10.76 9.60 22.78
N VAL A 40 9.54 9.13 23.07
CA VAL A 40 8.75 9.59 24.21
C VAL A 40 9.12 8.80 25.47
N ALA A 41 9.36 7.49 25.33
CA ALA A 41 9.61 6.59 26.45
C ALA A 41 11.04 6.66 27.02
N SER A 42 12.03 7.09 26.23
CA SER A 42 13.45 7.11 26.64
C SER A 42 14.14 8.42 26.30
N LEU A 43 14.52 9.19 27.31
CA LEU A 43 15.31 10.42 27.13
C LEU A 43 16.76 10.13 26.68
N SER A 44 17.33 8.99 27.07
CA SER A 44 18.71 8.62 26.71
C SER A 44 18.83 8.23 25.24
N LEU A 45 17.85 7.50 24.69
CA LEU A 45 17.85 7.09 23.28
C LEU A 45 17.28 8.16 22.35
N ARG A 46 16.57 9.15 22.90
CA ARG A 46 15.87 10.18 22.12
C ARG A 46 16.73 10.87 21.06
N PRO A 47 17.99 11.30 21.30
CA PRO A 47 18.78 11.96 20.27
C PRO A 47 19.03 11.07 19.04
N THR A 48 19.36 9.80 19.27
CA THR A 48 19.58 8.81 18.21
C THR A 48 18.29 8.46 17.48
N LEU A 49 17.18 8.31 18.21
CA LEU A 49 15.89 8.03 17.58
C LEU A 49 15.40 9.22 16.74
N VAL A 50 15.63 10.46 17.20
CA VAL A 50 15.32 11.68 16.44
C VAL A 50 16.14 11.79 15.16
N SER A 51 17.44 11.42 15.19
CA SER A 51 18.29 11.44 13.98
C SER A 51 17.87 10.40 12.94
N LEU A 52 17.25 9.29 13.37
CA LEU A 52 16.62 8.32 12.48
C LEU A 52 15.23 8.76 12.01
N HIS A 53 14.44 9.35 12.90
CA HIS A 53 13.05 9.72 12.64
C HIS A 53 12.91 10.75 11.50
N ARG A 54 13.75 11.80 11.51
CA ARG A 54 13.69 12.89 10.50
C ARG A 54 13.86 12.39 9.06
N PRO A 55 14.97 11.72 8.69
CA PRO A 55 15.16 11.23 7.32
C PRO A 55 14.15 10.15 6.95
N LEU A 56 13.78 9.27 7.89
CA LEU A 56 12.77 8.24 7.64
C LEU A 56 11.40 8.85 7.31
N GLY A 57 11.01 9.93 7.99
CA GLY A 57 9.77 10.66 7.69
C GLY A 57 9.75 11.21 6.26
N ILE A 58 10.84 11.81 5.80
CA ILE A 58 10.95 12.29 4.41
C ILE A 58 10.98 11.12 3.42
N ALA A 59 11.65 10.02 3.74
CA ALA A 59 11.64 8.82 2.90
C ALA A 59 10.21 8.27 2.73
N ILE A 60 9.41 8.23 3.81
CA ILE A 60 8.00 7.84 3.77
C ILE A 60 7.19 8.80 2.88
N LEU A 61 7.44 10.12 2.95
CA LEU A 61 6.79 11.09 2.08
C LEU A 61 7.08 10.80 0.60
N LEU A 62 8.34 10.55 0.24
CA LEU A 62 8.73 10.21 -1.13
C LEU A 62 8.08 8.91 -1.60
N LEU A 63 8.11 7.87 -0.77
CA LEU A 63 7.43 6.60 -1.06
C LEU A 63 5.92 6.78 -1.21
N ALA A 64 5.29 7.65 -0.41
CA ALA A 64 3.86 7.96 -0.52
C ALA A 64 3.54 8.65 -1.85
N ILE A 65 4.38 9.56 -2.34
CA ILE A 65 4.25 10.18 -3.67
C ILE A 65 4.30 9.10 -4.75
N VAL A 66 5.33 8.26 -4.75
CA VAL A 66 5.49 7.18 -5.75
C VAL A 66 4.30 6.22 -5.71
N ARG A 67 3.85 5.85 -4.52
CA ARG A 67 2.66 5.01 -4.31
C ARG A 67 1.40 5.65 -4.87
N LEU A 68 1.19 6.94 -4.64
CA LEU A 68 0.03 7.68 -5.15
C LEU A 68 0.06 7.72 -6.68
N VAL A 69 1.21 8.08 -7.29
CA VAL A 69 1.37 8.07 -8.75
C VAL A 69 1.09 6.69 -9.33
N ASN A 70 1.60 5.62 -8.71
CA ASN A 70 1.33 4.26 -9.14
C ASN A 70 -0.16 3.91 -9.06
N ARG A 71 -0.85 4.31 -7.99
CA ARG A 71 -2.30 4.12 -7.83
C ARG A 71 -3.13 4.89 -8.85
N LEU A 72 -2.69 6.08 -9.25
CA LEU A 72 -3.38 6.87 -10.28
C LEU A 72 -3.17 6.28 -11.67
N ARG A 73 -2.01 5.66 -11.93
CA ARG A 73 -1.69 5.01 -13.21
C ARG A 73 -2.30 3.61 -13.36
N HIS A 74 -2.54 2.89 -12.26
CA HIS A 74 -3.04 1.52 -12.28
C HIS A 74 -4.35 1.38 -11.50
N ARG A 75 -5.40 0.91 -12.17
CA ARG A 75 -6.70 0.67 -11.53
C ARG A 75 -6.56 -0.42 -10.45
N PRO A 76 -6.97 -0.16 -9.20
CA PRO A 76 -6.97 -1.19 -8.18
C PRO A 76 -7.95 -2.32 -8.53
N PRO A 77 -7.69 -3.57 -8.07
CA PRO A 77 -8.61 -4.67 -8.21
C PRO A 77 -9.97 -4.34 -7.58
N SER A 78 -11.04 -4.85 -8.17
CA SER A 78 -12.39 -4.70 -7.63
C SER A 78 -12.53 -5.44 -6.30
N LEU A 79 -13.17 -4.82 -5.32
CA LEU A 79 -13.55 -5.48 -4.07
C LEU A 79 -14.55 -6.61 -4.35
N PRO A 80 -14.54 -7.71 -3.56
CA PRO A 80 -15.54 -8.78 -3.66
C PRO A 80 -16.98 -8.25 -3.71
N ALA A 81 -17.78 -8.77 -4.64
CA ALA A 81 -19.14 -8.28 -4.89
C ALA A 81 -20.13 -8.54 -3.74
N ASP A 82 -19.81 -9.49 -2.87
CA ASP A 82 -20.59 -9.89 -1.69
C ASP A 82 -20.30 -9.03 -0.45
N LEU A 83 -19.36 -8.07 -0.54
CA LEU A 83 -19.03 -7.18 0.59
C LEU A 83 -20.21 -6.29 1.00
N PRO A 84 -20.56 -6.25 2.30
CA PRO A 84 -21.52 -5.27 2.80
C PRO A 84 -21.09 -3.84 2.47
N ARG A 85 -22.04 -2.99 2.08
CA ARG A 85 -21.76 -1.58 1.68
C ARG A 85 -20.97 -0.81 2.74
N VAL A 86 -21.20 -1.10 4.02
CA VAL A 86 -20.47 -0.51 5.16
C VAL A 86 -18.99 -0.90 5.13
N GLN A 87 -18.66 -2.16 4.85
CA GLN A 87 -17.26 -2.60 4.75
C GLN A 87 -16.56 -1.99 3.53
N VAL A 88 -17.27 -1.86 2.39
CA VAL A 88 -16.75 -1.16 1.21
C VAL A 88 -16.43 0.31 1.53
N LEU A 89 -17.34 1.01 2.23
CA LEU A 89 -17.14 2.39 2.62
C LEU A 89 -15.98 2.53 3.62
N ALA A 90 -15.91 1.66 4.63
CA ALA A 90 -14.82 1.63 5.60
C ALA A 90 -13.45 1.35 4.95
N ALA A 91 -13.39 0.43 3.97
CA ALA A 91 -12.19 0.16 3.21
C ALA A 91 -11.73 1.37 2.38
N LYS A 92 -12.67 2.09 1.75
CA LYS A 92 -12.34 3.32 1.00
C LYS A 92 -11.92 4.45 1.93
N ALA A 93 -12.64 4.66 3.03
CA ALA A 93 -12.37 5.71 4.01
C ALA A 93 -11.00 5.50 4.67
N SER A 94 -10.68 4.29 5.13
CA SER A 94 -9.38 3.97 5.72
C SER A 94 -8.24 4.21 4.73
N HIS A 95 -8.38 3.84 3.46
CA HIS A 95 -7.35 4.13 2.44
C HIS A 95 -7.11 5.63 2.25
N TRP A 96 -8.18 6.41 2.09
CA TRP A 96 -8.03 7.86 1.90
C TRP A 96 -7.47 8.55 3.14
N LEU A 97 -7.92 8.13 4.33
CA LEU A 97 -7.41 8.63 5.60
C LEU A 97 -5.91 8.30 5.75
N LEU A 98 -5.50 7.07 5.48
CA LEU A 98 -4.09 6.68 5.51
C LEU A 98 -3.28 7.49 4.51
N TYR A 99 -3.77 7.72 3.29
CA TYR A 99 -3.08 8.62 2.35
C TYR A 99 -2.92 10.01 2.93
N ALA A 100 -4.00 10.64 3.39
CA ALA A 100 -3.95 11.98 3.98
C ALA A 100 -2.91 12.05 5.12
N LEU A 101 -2.91 11.06 6.03
CA LEU A 101 -1.97 11.01 7.16
C LEU A 101 -0.52 10.77 6.73
N MET A 102 -0.27 9.89 5.75
CA MET A 102 1.06 9.62 5.22
C MET A 102 1.71 10.86 4.58
N PHE A 103 0.93 11.78 4.03
CA PHE A 103 1.41 13.07 3.52
C PHE A 103 1.48 14.14 4.61
N ALA A 104 0.42 14.29 5.41
CA ALA A 104 0.33 15.35 6.40
C ALA A 104 1.38 15.23 7.50
N MET A 105 1.61 14.02 8.03
CA MET A 105 2.57 13.78 9.11
C MET A 105 4.00 14.28 8.82
N PRO A 106 4.65 13.86 7.72
CA PRO A 106 6.00 14.32 7.41
C PRO A 106 6.04 15.80 6.99
N LEU A 107 5.01 16.33 6.33
CA LEU A 107 4.95 17.77 5.99
C LEU A 107 4.82 18.63 7.25
N ILE A 108 4.00 18.21 8.22
CA ILE A 108 3.88 18.88 9.51
C ILE A 108 5.19 18.75 10.30
N GLY A 109 5.84 17.59 10.29
CA GLY A 109 7.14 17.40 10.91
C GLY A 109 8.22 18.31 10.32
N TRP A 110 8.28 18.44 8.99
CA TRP A 110 9.20 19.34 8.31
C TRP A 110 8.89 20.81 8.62
N SER A 111 7.61 21.19 8.59
CA SER A 111 7.18 22.54 8.97
C SER A 111 7.53 22.84 10.43
N MET A 112 7.33 21.88 11.33
CA MET A 112 7.67 21.99 12.75
C MET A 112 9.18 22.23 12.93
N LEU A 113 10.04 21.44 12.28
CA LEU A 113 11.48 21.64 12.38
C LEU A 113 11.91 23.01 11.82
N SER A 114 11.31 23.43 10.70
CA SER A 114 11.57 24.73 10.09
C SER A 114 11.19 25.88 11.03
N ALA A 115 10.00 25.81 11.64
CA ALA A 115 9.53 26.80 12.62
C ALA A 115 10.37 26.83 13.89
N GLY A 116 10.91 25.68 14.31
CA GLY A 116 11.82 25.56 15.45
C GLY A 116 13.28 25.93 15.14
N GLY A 117 13.59 26.30 13.89
CA GLY A 117 14.95 26.71 13.50
C GLY A 117 15.94 25.55 13.46
N TYR A 118 15.44 24.31 13.42
CA TYR A 118 16.28 23.12 13.37
C TYR A 118 16.57 22.73 11.92
N PRO A 119 17.83 22.41 11.58
CA PRO A 119 18.13 21.89 10.26
C PRO A 119 17.46 20.53 10.03
N VAL A 120 16.88 20.37 8.85
CA VAL A 120 16.23 19.13 8.39
C VAL A 120 17.26 18.30 7.64
N THR A 121 18.13 17.64 8.40
CA THR A 121 19.24 16.84 7.86
C THR A 121 18.76 15.48 7.37
N MET A 122 19.03 15.15 6.11
CA MET A 122 18.72 13.83 5.52
C MET A 122 19.89 12.87 5.70
N PHE A 123 21.09 13.33 5.36
CA PHE A 123 22.36 12.64 5.54
C PHE A 123 23.43 13.68 5.83
N LYS A 124 24.61 13.24 6.29
CA LYS A 124 25.70 14.13 6.69
C LYS A 124 26.01 15.15 5.60
N GLY A 125 25.78 16.44 5.89
CA GLY A 125 26.04 17.55 4.97
C GLY A 125 24.88 17.93 4.04
N PHE A 126 23.77 17.19 4.02
CA PHE A 126 22.60 17.53 3.20
C PHE A 126 21.40 17.89 4.07
N ASN A 127 21.03 19.17 4.02
CA ASN A 127 19.89 19.72 4.71
C ASN A 127 18.84 20.16 3.69
N LEU A 128 17.58 19.82 3.96
CA LEU A 128 16.46 20.35 3.19
C LEU A 128 16.22 21.82 3.57
N PRO A 129 15.77 22.65 2.60
CA PRO A 129 15.41 24.03 2.89
C PRO A 129 14.25 24.08 3.89
N PRO A 130 14.20 25.11 4.75
CA PRO A 130 13.04 25.35 5.60
C PRO A 130 11.81 25.68 4.75
N ILE A 131 10.65 25.17 5.15
CA ILE A 131 9.36 25.41 4.47
C ILE A 131 8.41 26.29 5.28
N MET A 132 8.85 26.74 6.46
CA MET A 132 8.11 27.60 7.37
C MET A 132 9.10 28.58 8.03
N PRO A 133 8.74 29.87 8.22
CA PRO A 133 9.57 30.80 8.98
C PRO A 133 9.76 30.35 10.43
N HIS A 134 10.86 30.78 11.03
CA HIS A 134 11.16 30.54 12.43
C HIS A 134 10.18 31.30 13.34
N ASP A 135 9.38 30.56 14.11
CA ASP A 135 8.39 31.10 15.03
C ASP A 135 8.07 30.05 16.12
N ALA A 136 8.29 30.43 17.39
CA ALA A 136 8.11 29.52 18.53
C ALA A 136 6.63 29.14 18.77
N SER A 137 5.69 30.03 18.48
CA SER A 137 4.25 29.77 18.61
C SER A 137 3.76 28.78 17.56
N VAL A 138 4.24 28.94 16.31
CA VAL A 138 3.96 28.02 15.20
C VAL A 138 4.61 26.66 15.48
N TYR A 139 5.83 26.63 15.99
CA TYR A 139 6.49 25.40 16.42
C TYR A 139 5.65 24.64 17.45
N ALA A 140 5.17 25.32 18.50
CA ALA A 140 4.37 24.71 19.55
C ALA A 140 3.06 24.12 19.00
N ALA A 141 2.35 24.86 18.14
CA ALA A 141 1.14 24.40 17.49
C ALA A 141 1.39 23.18 16.59
N LEU A 142 2.43 23.23 15.74
CA LEU A 142 2.79 22.12 14.85
C LEU A 142 3.24 20.88 15.62
N ARG A 143 3.93 21.05 16.75
CA ARG A 143 4.30 19.94 17.63
C ARG A 143 3.06 19.25 18.21
N GLY A 144 2.08 20.03 18.69
CA GLY A 144 0.79 19.50 19.13
C GLY A 144 0.04 18.78 18.02
N ALA A 145 -0.06 19.38 16.83
CA ALA A 145 -0.68 18.78 15.65
C ALA A 145 0.01 17.46 15.26
N HIS A 146 1.34 17.43 15.24
CA HIS A 146 2.11 16.24 14.93
C HIS A 146 1.83 15.11 15.92
N THR A 147 1.73 15.41 17.23
CA THR A 147 1.37 14.42 18.24
C THR A 147 -0.04 13.86 18.02
N TRP A 148 -1.04 14.71 17.83
CA TRP A 148 -2.43 14.25 17.61
C TRP A 148 -2.57 13.43 16.33
N LEU A 149 -1.93 13.85 15.24
CA LEU A 149 -1.95 13.11 13.99
C LEU A 149 -1.16 11.80 14.08
N ALA A 150 -0.09 11.74 14.89
CA ALA A 150 0.62 10.49 15.16
C ALA A 150 -0.28 9.47 15.87
N LEU A 151 -1.05 9.92 16.89
CA LEU A 151 -2.01 9.07 17.59
C LEU A 151 -3.14 8.60 16.66
N LEU A 152 -3.66 9.51 15.82
CA LEU A 152 -4.66 9.16 14.82
C LEU A 152 -4.13 8.15 13.80
N LEU A 153 -2.89 8.34 13.32
CA LEU A 153 -2.23 7.39 12.41
C LEU A 153 -2.04 6.04 13.09
N PHE A 154 -1.57 6.01 14.34
CA PHE A 154 -1.40 4.78 15.11
C PHE A 154 -2.72 4.01 15.22
N ALA A 155 -3.80 4.67 15.65
CA ALA A 155 -5.13 4.07 15.74
C ALA A 155 -5.64 3.58 14.38
N THR A 156 -5.45 4.36 13.32
CA THR A 156 -5.87 4.01 11.96
C THR A 156 -5.11 2.79 11.43
N VAL A 157 -3.80 2.70 11.68
CA VAL A 157 -2.97 1.55 11.31
C VAL A 157 -3.41 0.29 12.06
N LEU A 158 -3.67 0.39 13.36
CA LEU A 158 -4.18 -0.74 14.15
C LEU A 158 -5.53 -1.23 13.61
N LEU A 159 -6.46 -0.33 13.34
CA LEU A 159 -7.77 -0.68 12.79
C LEU A 159 -7.64 -1.30 11.39
N HIS A 160 -6.78 -0.75 10.54
CA HIS A 160 -6.52 -1.28 9.21
C HIS A 160 -5.91 -2.69 9.26
N LEU A 161 -4.93 -2.91 10.15
CA LEU A 161 -4.33 -4.22 10.36
C LEU A 161 -5.36 -5.22 10.91
N ALA A 162 -6.17 -4.82 11.90
CA ALA A 162 -7.23 -5.66 12.45
C ALA A 162 -8.25 -6.07 11.37
N ALA A 163 -8.66 -5.14 10.51
CA ALA A 163 -9.52 -5.44 9.37
C ALA A 163 -8.85 -6.43 8.40
N ALA A 164 -7.59 -6.21 8.04
CA ALA A 164 -6.85 -7.12 7.16
C ALA A 164 -6.76 -8.54 7.73
N LEU A 165 -6.51 -8.68 9.04
CA LEU A 165 -6.46 -9.97 9.73
C LEU A 165 -7.85 -10.61 9.86
N PHE A 166 -8.90 -9.82 10.10
CA PHE A 166 -10.28 -10.29 10.08
C PHE A 166 -10.64 -10.90 8.72
N HIS A 167 -10.28 -10.21 7.63
CA HIS A 167 -10.46 -10.71 6.27
C HIS A 167 -9.63 -11.98 6.00
N ALA A 168 -8.40 -12.05 6.52
CA ALA A 168 -7.52 -13.20 6.33
C ALA A 168 -7.97 -14.47 7.08
N TRP A 169 -8.38 -14.33 8.34
CA TRP A 169 -8.60 -15.47 9.24
C TRP A 169 -10.06 -15.80 9.52
N VAL A 170 -10.93 -14.79 9.57
CA VAL A 170 -12.36 -14.98 9.87
C VAL A 170 -13.15 -15.12 8.57
N ARG A 171 -13.10 -14.09 7.71
CA ARG A 171 -13.86 -14.11 6.45
C ARG A 171 -13.23 -14.99 5.37
N ARG A 172 -11.90 -15.14 5.41
CA ARG A 172 -11.10 -15.92 4.45
C ARG A 172 -11.40 -15.56 2.99
N ASP A 173 -11.54 -14.27 2.71
CA ASP A 173 -11.81 -13.75 1.38
C ASP A 173 -10.54 -13.32 0.65
N GLU A 174 -10.69 -12.88 -0.60
CA GLU A 174 -9.59 -12.46 -1.46
C GLU A 174 -9.00 -11.08 -1.12
N VAL A 175 -9.52 -10.37 -0.10
CA VAL A 175 -9.04 -9.02 0.24
C VAL A 175 -7.59 -9.06 0.70
N PHE A 176 -7.24 -9.94 1.64
CA PHE A 176 -5.86 -10.09 2.11
C PHE A 176 -4.94 -10.76 1.06
N PRO A 177 -5.32 -11.89 0.43
CA PRO A 177 -4.55 -12.51 -0.65
C PRO A 177 -4.26 -11.58 -1.83
N SER A 178 -5.14 -10.63 -2.16
CA SER A 178 -4.93 -9.69 -3.27
C SER A 178 -3.68 -8.82 -3.11
N MET A 179 -3.25 -8.55 -1.86
CA MET A 179 -2.00 -7.84 -1.53
C MET A 179 -0.87 -8.77 -1.09
N ALA A 180 -1.20 -9.87 -0.41
CA ALA A 180 -0.21 -10.80 0.14
C ALA A 180 0.41 -11.71 -0.93
N ARG A 181 -0.39 -12.23 -1.87
CA ARG A 181 0.06 -13.17 -2.91
C ARG A 181 0.03 -12.47 -4.28
N GLY A 182 1.10 -12.64 -5.05
CA GLY A 182 1.08 -12.24 -6.46
C GLY A 182 0.15 -13.18 -7.21
N ALA A 183 -0.42 -12.75 -8.33
CA ALA A 183 -1.07 -13.68 -9.23
C ALA A 183 -0.07 -14.79 -9.55
N SER A 184 -0.36 -16.03 -9.12
CA SER A 184 0.32 -17.18 -9.69
C SER A 184 0.01 -17.14 -11.19
N PRO A 185 0.99 -17.37 -12.09
CA PRO A 185 0.67 -17.61 -13.48
C PRO A 185 -0.36 -18.73 -13.48
N THR A 186 -1.57 -18.43 -13.96
CA THR A 186 -2.56 -19.48 -14.22
C THR A 186 -1.85 -20.42 -15.19
N PRO A 187 -1.66 -21.71 -14.85
CA PRO A 187 -1.17 -22.66 -15.84
C PRO A 187 -2.08 -22.48 -17.04
N ALA A 188 -1.50 -22.15 -18.19
CA ALA A 188 -2.27 -22.02 -19.42
C ALA A 188 -3.21 -23.22 -19.45
N SER A 189 -4.52 -22.94 -19.45
CA SER A 189 -5.53 -23.96 -19.67
C SER A 189 -5.05 -24.73 -20.88
N ILE A 190 -4.55 -25.94 -20.66
CA ILE A 190 -4.24 -26.88 -21.72
C ILE A 190 -5.61 -27.07 -22.34
N ALA A 191 -5.88 -26.34 -23.41
CA ALA A 191 -7.03 -26.61 -24.23
C ALA A 191 -6.91 -28.09 -24.60
N PRO A 192 -7.96 -28.92 -24.41
CA PRO A 192 -7.89 -30.28 -24.88
C PRO A 192 -7.51 -30.22 -26.35
N GLU A 193 -6.37 -30.85 -26.67
CA GLU A 193 -5.89 -30.99 -28.03
C GLU A 193 -7.06 -31.48 -28.88
N PRO A 194 -7.38 -30.83 -30.01
CA PRO A 194 -8.48 -31.29 -30.85
C PRO A 194 -8.15 -32.73 -31.25
N VAL A 195 -8.94 -33.68 -30.74
CA VAL A 195 -8.86 -35.09 -31.14
C VAL A 195 -9.02 -35.10 -32.65
N SER A 196 -7.92 -35.31 -33.35
CA SER A 196 -7.93 -35.58 -34.78
C SER A 196 -8.64 -36.91 -34.97
N VAL A 197 -9.92 -36.84 -35.30
CA VAL A 197 -10.67 -38.01 -35.76
C VAL A 197 -10.00 -38.45 -37.05
N SER A 198 -9.18 -39.50 -36.97
CA SER A 198 -8.67 -40.20 -38.14
C SER A 198 -9.88 -40.70 -38.94
N PRO A 199 -10.00 -40.37 -40.24
CA PRO A 199 -11.00 -40.98 -41.09
C PRO A 199 -10.84 -42.50 -41.01
N ARG A 200 -11.95 -43.19 -40.77
CA ARG A 200 -12.05 -44.63 -40.90
C ARG A 200 -11.65 -44.98 -42.34
N ASP A 201 -10.66 -45.86 -42.50
CA ASP A 201 -10.52 -46.65 -43.71
C ASP A 201 -11.71 -47.62 -43.76
N GLU A 202 -12.81 -47.15 -44.35
CA GLU A 202 -13.80 -48.01 -44.98
C GLU A 202 -13.19 -48.50 -46.30
N GLY A 203 -12.42 -49.58 -46.23
CA GLY A 203 -11.75 -50.20 -47.37
C GLY A 203 -12.15 -51.67 -47.53
N GLY A 204 -13.31 -51.90 -48.16
CA GLY A 204 -13.54 -52.98 -49.12
C GLY A 204 -13.26 -54.42 -48.69
N ASN A 205 -14.27 -55.09 -48.14
CA ASN A 205 -14.46 -56.52 -48.34
C ASN A 205 -15.20 -56.69 -49.67
N ASP A 206 -14.52 -57.14 -50.73
CA ASP A 206 -15.11 -57.79 -51.91
C ASP A 206 -14.02 -58.55 -52.72
N ALA A 207 -14.40 -59.75 -53.18
CA ALA A 207 -13.77 -60.63 -54.21
C ALA A 207 -12.83 -61.78 -53.78
N ASP A 208 -13.46 -62.94 -53.47
CA ASP A 208 -13.41 -64.21 -54.23
C ASP A 208 -12.09 -64.66 -54.90
N SER A 209 -11.47 -65.74 -54.39
CA SER A 209 -10.90 -66.93 -55.10
C SER A 209 -10.10 -67.83 -54.15
#